data_AF-A0A4R5KMS6-F1
#
_entry.id   AF-A0A4R5KMS6-F1
#
_cell.length_a   1.000
_cell.length_b   1.000
_cell.length_c   1.000
_cell.angle_alpha   90.00
_cell.angle_beta   90.00
_cell.angle_gamma   90.00
#
_symmetry.space_group_name_H-M   'P 1'
#
loop_
_entity.id
_entity.type
_entity.pdbx_description
1 polymer ?
#
loop_
_entity_poly.entity_id
_entity_poly.type
_entity_poly.pdbx_seq_one_letter_code
_entity_poly.pdbx_strand_id
1 'polypeptide(L)' 'INARREVPIKVRQKKYLNNIIEQDHRAIKRRTGPMLGFKKFRCARILLGGIEVMQMIVKGQLNDGGVGQTPAQQFYSLAG' A
#
# COMPACT_ATOMS: atom_id res chain seq x y z
N ILE A 1 7.81 13.72 22.21
CA ILE A 1 8.33 13.00 21.01
C ILE A 1 8.65 13.97 19.87
N ASN A 2 7.78 14.93 19.52
CA ASN A 2 8.05 15.85 18.41
C ASN A 2 9.02 16.99 18.74
N ALA A 3 9.09 17.41 20.00
CA ALA A 3 9.92 18.52 20.47
C ALA A 3 11.45 18.27 20.46
N ARG A 4 11.90 17.04 20.17
CA ARG A 4 13.31 16.64 20.15
C ARG A 4 13.83 16.31 18.74
N ARG A 5 13.02 16.51 17.69
CA ARG A 5 13.41 16.25 16.29
C ARG A 5 13.92 17.52 15.64
N GLU A 6 15.01 17.41 14.89
CA GLU A 6 15.51 18.49 14.02
C GLU A 6 14.48 18.91 12.96
N VAL A 7 13.68 17.95 12.47
CA VAL A 7 12.54 18.24 11.58
C VAL A 7 11.22 18.02 12.34
N PRO A 8 10.47 19.08 12.67
CA PRO A 8 9.21 18.95 13.36
C PRO A 8 8.15 18.27 12.48
N ILE A 9 7.52 17.22 12.99
CA ILE A 9 6.42 16.55 12.30
C ILE A 9 5.19 17.45 12.35
N LYS A 10 4.68 17.86 11.19
CA LYS A 10 3.47 18.67 11.11
C LYS A 10 2.25 17.80 11.44
N VAL A 11 1.71 17.97 12.65
CA VAL A 11 0.48 17.27 13.07
C VAL A 11 -0.72 18.01 12.47
N ARG A 12 -1.45 17.34 11.58
CA ARG A 12 -2.70 17.88 11.03
C ARG A 12 -3.79 17.82 12.12
N GLN A 13 -4.36 18.98 12.45
CA GLN A 13 -5.48 19.10 13.41
C GLN A 13 -6.82 18.60 12.84
N LYS A 14 -6.93 18.45 11.52
CA LYS A 14 -8.14 17.98 10.84
C LYS A 14 -8.24 16.45 10.91
N LYS A 15 -9.04 15.93 11.84
CA LYS A 15 -9.25 14.49 12.10
C LYS A 15 -9.64 13.69 10.84
N TYR A 16 -10.50 14.23 9.97
CA TYR A 16 -10.96 13.50 8.77
C TYR A 16 -9.84 13.22 7.77
N LEU A 17 -8.88 14.14 7.59
CA LEU A 17 -7.73 13.93 6.71
C LEU A 17 -6.79 12.86 7.25
N ASN A 18 -6.65 12.79 8.58
CA ASN A 18 -5.85 11.74 9.22
C ASN A 18 -6.53 10.37 9.05
N ASN A 19 -7.86 10.32 9.15
CA ASN A 19 -8.61 9.08 8.97
C ASN A 19 -8.46 8.50 7.56
N ILE A 20 -8.46 9.34 6.51
CA ILE A 20 -8.26 8.89 5.12
C ILE A 20 -6.89 8.24 4.95
N ILE A 21 -5.84 8.88 5.44
CA ILE A 21 -4.46 8.37 5.36
C ILE A 21 -4.33 7.07 6.17
N GLU A 22 -4.87 7.03 7.39
CA GLU A 22 -4.83 5.84 8.23
C GLU A 22 -5.62 4.67 7.64
N GLN A 23 -6.72 4.95 6.94
CA GLN A 23 -7.51 3.95 6.24
C GLN A 23 -6.76 3.36 5.04
N ASP A 24 -6.03 4.19 4.29
CA ASP A 24 -5.21 3.72 3.17
C ASP A 24 -4.11 2.76 3.64
N HIS A 25 -3.44 3.09 4.74
CA HIS A 25 -2.37 2.26 5.30
C HIS A 25 -2.86 0.98 5.99
N ARG A 26 -4.17 0.83 6.24
CA ARG A 26 -4.74 -0.25 7.07
C ARG A 26 -4.47 -1.64 6.51
N ALA A 27 -4.53 -1.79 5.19
CA ALA A 27 -4.27 -3.06 4.51
C ALA A 27 -2.82 -3.52 4.70
N ILE A 28 -1.87 -2.59 4.56
CA ILE A 28 -0.44 -2.84 4.77
C ILE A 28 -0.19 -3.21 6.23
N LYS A 29 -0.65 -2.36 7.18
CA LYS A 29 -0.46 -2.58 8.62
C LYS A 29 -1.04 -3.93 9.09
N ARG A 30 -2.20 -4.34 8.56
CA ARG A 30 -2.82 -5.63 8.91
C ARG A 30 -1.96 -6.83 8.48
N ARG A 31 -1.30 -6.76 7.32
CA ARG A 31 -0.44 -7.84 6.84
C ARG A 31 0.94 -7.83 7.51
N THR A 32 1.51 -6.66 7.75
CA THR A 32 2.86 -6.53 8.34
C THR A 32 2.88 -6.63 9.86
N GLY A 33 1.76 -6.35 10.53
CA GLY A 33 1.61 -6.42 11.98
C GLY A 33 2.11 -7.74 12.61
N PRO A 34 1.63 -8.92 12.16
CA PRO A 34 2.10 -10.20 12.69
C PRO A 34 3.53 -10.58 12.28
N MET A 35 4.15 -9.89 11.32
CA MET A 35 5.48 -10.21 10.80
C MET A 35 6.63 -9.55 11.58
N LEU A 36 6.33 -8.75 12.62
CA LEU A 36 7.30 -7.86 13.31
C LEU A 36 8.04 -6.90 12.35
N GLY A 37 7.44 -6.63 11.18
CA GLY A 37 8.03 -5.82 10.12
C GLY A 37 8.97 -6.57 9.18
N PHE A 38 9.62 -5.82 8.29
CA PHE A 38 10.52 -6.36 7.28
C PHE A 38 11.98 -6.30 7.76
N LYS A 39 12.69 -7.44 7.72
CA LYS A 39 14.12 -7.50 8.09
C LYS A 39 15.05 -6.76 7.12
N LYS A 40 14.62 -6.53 5.87
CA LYS A 40 15.41 -5.88 4.81
C LYS A 40 14.54 -4.95 3.97
N PHE A 41 15.04 -3.77 3.64
CA PHE A 41 14.35 -2.79 2.79
C PHE A 41 14.03 -3.33 1.39
N ARG A 42 14.93 -4.11 0.79
CA ARG A 42 14.68 -4.75 -0.51
C ARG A 42 13.44 -5.65 -0.47
N CYS A 43 13.29 -6.45 0.58
CA CYS A 43 12.13 -7.32 0.77
C CYS A 43 10.85 -6.50 0.99
N ALA A 44 10.93 -5.45 1.82
CA ALA A 44 9.81 -4.54 2.04
C ALA A 44 9.31 -3.93 0.72
N ARG A 45 10.23 -3.41 -0.11
CA ARG A 45 9.90 -2.79 -1.40
C ARG A 45 9.20 -3.76 -2.36
N ILE A 46 9.72 -4.98 -2.48
CA ILE A 46 9.12 -6.02 -3.35
C ILE A 46 7.72 -6.39 -2.84
N LEU A 47 7.57 -6.61 -1.53
CA LEU A 47 6.30 -7.05 -0.98
C LEU A 47 5.22 -5.97 -1.03
N LEU A 48 5.59 -4.72 -0.71
CA LEU A 48 4.68 -3.57 -0.80
C LEU A 48 4.27 -3.32 -2.25
N GLY A 49 5.20 -3.39 -3.21
CA GLY A 49 4.88 -3.26 -4.63
C GLY A 49 3.91 -4.35 -5.11
N GLY A 50 4.09 -5.60 -4.70
CA GLY A 50 3.16 -6.68 -5.03
C GLY A 50 1.75 -6.47 -4.44
N ILE A 51 1.66 -5.98 -3.20
CA ILE A 51 0.38 -5.63 -2.57
C ILE A 51 -0.32 -4.49 -3.33
N GLU A 52 0.44 -3.47 -3.73
CA GLU A 52 -0.08 -2.31 -4.47
C GLU A 52 -0.59 -2.72 -5.86
N VAL A 53 0.18 -3.51 -6.61
CA VAL A 53 -0.25 -4.07 -7.91
C VAL A 53 -1.55 -4.85 -7.77
N MET A 54 -1.66 -5.73 -6.78
CA MET A 54 -2.90 -6.49 -6.55
C MET A 54 -4.08 -5.57 -6.21
N GLN A 55 -3.87 -4.49 -5.45
CA GLN A 55 -4.92 -3.52 -5.18
C GLN A 55 -5.34 -2.75 -6.44
N MET A 56 -4.40 -2.39 -7.32
CA MET A 56 -4.71 -1.72 -8.58
C MET A 56 -5.53 -2.62 -9.51
N ILE A 57 -5.21 -3.92 -9.58
CA ILE A 57 -5.99 -4.94 -10.31
C ILE A 57 -7.42 -5.00 -9.75
N VAL A 58 -7.58 -5.18 -8.44
CA VAL A 58 -8.91 -5.31 -7.81
C VAL A 58 -9.76 -4.05 -7.97
N LYS A 59 -9.13 -2.86 -8.00
CA LYS A 59 -9.81 -1.58 -8.19
C LYS A 59 -10.09 -1.26 -9.66
N GLY A 60 -9.63 -2.07 -10.62
CA GLY A 60 -9.76 -1.78 -12.06
C GLY A 60 -8.95 -0.56 -12.51
N GLN A 61 -7.87 -0.22 -11.80
CA GLN A 61 -7.02 0.94 -12.12
C GLN A 61 -6.00 0.66 -13.22
N LEU A 62 -5.80 -0.62 -13.54
CA LEU A 62 -4.94 -1.05 -14.63
C LEU A 62 -5.79 -1.18 -15.89
N ASN A 63 -5.33 -0.56 -16.99
CA ASN A 63 -5.96 -0.73 -18.30
C ASN A 63 -5.91 -2.21 -18.68
N ASP A 64 -7.09 -2.84 -18.68
CA ASP A 64 -7.33 -4.21 -19.11
C ASP A 64 -7.60 -4.30 -20.63
N GLY A 65 -7.47 -3.18 -21.35
CA GLY A 65 -7.71 -3.10 -22.79
C GLY A 65 -9.17 -3.34 -23.17
N GLY A 66 -10.11 -3.21 -22.22
CA GLY A 66 -11.54 -3.51 -22.43
C GLY A 66 -11.85 -5.01 -22.45
N VAL A 67 -10.86 -5.87 -22.17
CA VAL A 67 -11.08 -7.30 -21.98
C VAL A 67 -11.50 -7.47 -20.53
N GLY A 68 -12.70 -8.02 -20.28
CA GLY A 68 -13.19 -8.31 -18.93
C GLY A 68 -12.39 -9.41 -18.24
N GLN A 69 -11.11 -9.13 -17.96
CA GLN A 69 -10.18 -10.06 -17.33
C GLN A 69 -10.52 -10.20 -15.86
N THR A 70 -10.45 -11.44 -15.37
CA THR A 70 -10.46 -11.66 -13.93
C THR A 70 -9.18 -11.09 -13.30
N PRO A 71 -9.21 -10.71 -12.01
CA PRO A 71 -8.01 -10.25 -11.31
C PRO A 71 -6.81 -11.19 -11.42
N ALA A 72 -7.06 -12.51 -11.45
CA ALA A 72 -6.02 -13.51 -11.62
C ALA A 72 -5.41 -13.49 -13.02
N GLN A 73 -6.23 -13.41 -14.07
CA GLN A 73 -5.74 -13.32 -15.46
C GLN A 73 -4.91 -12.06 -15.68
N GLN A 74 -5.37 -10.92 -15.15
CA GLN A 74 -4.63 -9.66 -15.23
C GLN A 74 -3.32 -9.70 -14.43
N PHE A 75 -3.27 -10.44 -13.32
CA PHE A 75 -2.03 -10.65 -12.58
C PHE A 75 -1.01 -11.48 -13.40
N TYR A 76 -1.46 -12.58 -14.00
CA TYR A 76 -0.58 -13.44 -14.80
C TYR A 76 -0.08 -12.76 -16.07
N SER A 77 -0.86 -11.87 -16.69
CA SER A 77 -0.41 -11.11 -17.87
C SER A 77 0.71 -10.12 -17.56
N LEU A 78 0.83 -9.65 -16.31
CA LEU A 78 1.92 -8.78 -15.86
C LEU A 78 3.20 -9.54 -15.49
N ALA A 79 3.11 -10.85 -15.28
CA ALA A 79 4.22 -11.70 -14.86
C ALA A 79 4.95 -12.38 -16.03
N GLY A 80 4.50 -12.13 -17.27
CA GLY A 80 5.06 -12.66 -18.51
C GLY A 80 6.30 -11.93 -19.00
#